data_AF-A0A8H6EAT5-F1
#
_entry.id   AF-A0A8H6EAT5-F1
#
_cell.length_a   1.000
_cell.length_b   1.000
_cell.length_c   1.000
_cell.angle_alpha   90.00
_cell.angle_beta   90.00
_cell.angle_gamma   90.00
#
_symmetry.space_group_name_H-M   'P 1'
#
loop_
_entity.id
_entity.type
_entity.pdbx_description
1 polymer ?
#
loop_
_entity_poly.entity_id
_entity_poly.type
_entity_poly.pdbx_seq_one_letter_code
_entity_poly.pdbx_strand_id
1 'polypeptide(L)'
;MNVIQRIVRDRVATAFILEDDADWDVNLKKQLQGFASASQSLQSLQIGNIAAQSPYGDATVVPLPQLPSYWRDPPLGADNNTRLKILSSLSLTPEGVGAQYDVAISRYCQNGWLKCIAPFPSMIGMWRPAGPKSRGSDIHSEDGWVEEATPIGSVYSTMYNVRRLLTGKLTVYAVTDDDAVAHEIDPAQLELPEGRLQVINATGLYDITF
;
A
#
# COMPACT_ATOMS: atom_id res chain seq x y z
N MET A 1 15.30 -11.32 -4.68
CA MET A 1 15.41 -11.04 -3.22
C MET A 1 14.05 -11.35 -2.58
N ASN A 2 13.93 -12.34 -1.69
CA ASN A 2 12.62 -12.71 -1.11
C ASN A 2 12.45 -12.10 0.29
N VAL A 3 12.10 -10.81 0.33
CA VAL A 3 11.91 -10.04 1.57
C VAL A 3 10.80 -10.64 2.46
N ILE A 4 9.76 -11.23 1.86
CA ILE A 4 8.65 -11.87 2.57
C ILE A 4 9.12 -13.13 3.31
N GLN A 5 9.93 -13.98 2.67
CA GLN A 5 10.56 -15.13 3.34
C GLN A 5 11.37 -14.70 4.56
N ARG A 6 12.08 -13.57 4.46
CA ARG A 6 12.86 -13.03 5.58
C ARG A 6 11.97 -12.51 6.71
N ILE A 7 10.91 -11.77 6.40
CA ILE A 7 9.94 -11.29 7.39
C ILE A 7 9.35 -12.45 8.19
N VAL A 8 9.00 -13.54 7.50
CA VAL A 8 8.47 -14.74 8.13
C VAL A 8 9.53 -15.45 8.97
N ARG A 9 10.70 -15.74 8.39
CA ARG A 9 11.80 -16.48 9.04
C ARG A 9 12.31 -15.76 10.29
N ASP A 10 12.53 -14.45 10.18
CA ASP A 10 13.12 -13.63 11.24
C ASP A 10 12.04 -13.11 12.22
N ARG A 11 10.76 -13.48 12.02
CA ARG A 11 9.61 -13.05 12.84
C ARG A 11 9.51 -11.53 12.98
N VAL A 12 9.68 -10.82 11.87
CA VAL A 12 9.56 -9.35 11.84
C VAL A 12 8.10 -8.97 12.09
N ALA A 13 7.85 -8.18 13.14
CA ALA A 13 6.50 -7.77 13.53
C ALA A 13 5.86 -6.83 12.51
N THR A 14 6.63 -5.86 12.00
CA THR A 14 6.19 -4.89 10.99
C THR A 14 7.30 -4.67 9.98
N ALA A 15 6.95 -4.62 8.70
CA ALA A 15 7.86 -4.25 7.63
C ALA A 15 7.20 -3.19 6.73
N PHE A 16 8.00 -2.22 6.30
CA PHE A 16 7.62 -1.25 5.28
C PHE A 16 8.49 -1.52 4.06
N ILE A 17 7.87 -1.91 2.95
CA ILE A 17 8.53 -2.32 1.71
C ILE A 17 8.08 -1.34 0.63
N LEU A 18 9.04 -0.75 -0.08
CA LEU A 18 8.82 0.13 -1.21
C LEU A 18 9.66 -0.35 -2.40
N GLU A 19 9.15 -0.12 -3.60
CA GLU A 19 9.94 -0.24 -4.83
C GLU A 19 10.92 0.94 -4.93
N ASP A 20 11.97 0.77 -5.72
CA ASP A 20 13.03 1.76 -5.88
C ASP A 20 12.60 2.99 -6.68
N ASP A 21 11.56 2.87 -7.49
CA ASP A 21 10.89 3.95 -8.22
C ASP A 21 9.69 4.55 -7.47
N ALA A 22 9.49 4.19 -6.19
CA ALA A 22 8.39 4.73 -5.41
C ALA A 22 8.59 6.22 -5.05
N ASP A 23 7.50 6.97 -5.09
CA ASP A 23 7.37 8.31 -4.54
C ASP A 23 6.30 8.32 -3.43
N TRP A 24 6.28 9.34 -2.60
CA TRP A 24 5.27 9.46 -1.56
C TRP A 24 4.85 10.91 -1.33
N ASP A 25 3.64 11.09 -0.80
CA ASP A 25 3.15 12.40 -0.41
C ASP A 25 3.96 12.98 0.76
N VAL A 26 4.25 14.28 0.75
CA VAL A 26 4.97 14.93 1.87
C VAL A 26 4.24 14.79 3.21
N ASN A 27 2.93 14.53 3.19
CA ASN A 27 2.09 14.29 4.35
C ASN A 27 1.96 12.80 4.74
N LEU A 28 2.74 11.90 4.14
CA LEU A 28 2.64 10.44 4.28
C LEU A 28 2.45 9.98 5.74
N LYS A 29 3.17 10.57 6.69
CA LYS A 29 3.06 10.21 8.11
C LYS A 29 1.65 10.44 8.69
N LYS A 30 1.10 11.64 8.45
CA LYS A 30 -0.25 12.00 8.91
C LYS A 30 -1.30 11.11 8.22
N GLN A 31 -1.13 10.88 6.92
CA GLN A 31 -2.04 10.06 6.12
C GLN A 31 -2.02 8.59 6.57
N LEU A 32 -0.84 8.00 6.81
CA LEU A 32 -0.70 6.63 7.33
C LEU A 32 -1.34 6.45 8.71
N GLN A 33 -1.25 7.47 9.59
CA GLN A 33 -1.91 7.42 10.89
C GLN A 33 -3.44 7.39 10.77
N GLY A 34 -4.00 8.22 9.87
CA GLY A 34 -5.43 8.20 9.56
C GLY A 34 -5.86 6.88 8.94
N PHE A 35 -5.12 6.41 7.94
CA PHE A 35 -5.39 5.15 7.25
C PHE A 35 -5.30 3.93 8.19
N ALA A 36 -4.32 3.89 9.09
CA ALA A 36 -4.18 2.82 10.07
C ALA A 36 -5.37 2.79 11.05
N SER A 37 -5.78 3.95 11.57
CA SER A 37 -6.95 4.07 12.45
C SER A 37 -8.22 3.61 11.73
N ALA A 38 -8.45 4.07 10.50
CA ALA A 38 -9.58 3.66 9.69
C ALA A 38 -9.58 2.15 9.40
N SER A 39 -8.44 1.59 9.00
CA SER A 39 -8.28 0.17 8.70
C SER A 39 -8.61 -0.71 9.90
N GLN A 40 -8.19 -0.33 11.11
CA GLN A 40 -8.52 -1.05 12.35
C GLN A 40 -10.01 -0.99 12.67
N SER A 41 -10.66 0.17 12.51
CA SER A 41 -12.11 0.31 12.70
C SER A 41 -12.92 -0.53 11.71
N LEU A 42 -12.48 -0.63 10.45
CA LEU A 42 -13.16 -1.48 9.45
C LEU A 42 -13.07 -2.97 9.78
N GLN A 43 -12.00 -3.39 10.45
CA GLN A 43 -11.83 -4.76 10.90
C GLN A 43 -12.73 -5.05 12.11
N SER A 44 -12.91 -4.09 13.03
CA SER A 44 -13.80 -4.28 14.19
C SER A 44 -15.28 -4.33 13.80
N LEU A 45 -15.69 -3.63 12.74
CA LEU A 45 -17.06 -3.63 12.22
C LEU A 45 -17.48 -4.96 11.55
N GLN A 46 -16.52 -5.79 11.13
CA GLN A 46 -16.77 -7.15 10.61
C GLN A 46 -16.94 -8.20 11.70
N ILE A 47 -16.81 -7.82 12.99
CA ILE A 47 -17.03 -8.69 14.15
C ILE A 47 -18.53 -8.77 14.45
N GLY A 48 -19.26 -9.38 13.51
CA GLY A 48 -20.70 -9.63 13.59
C GLY A 48 -21.07 -11.00 13.04
N ASN A 49 -20.29 -12.05 13.33
CA ASN A 49 -20.79 -13.43 13.57
C ASN A 49 -19.72 -14.53 13.73
N ILE A 50 -18.42 -14.29 13.52
CA ILE A 50 -17.37 -15.24 13.90
C ILE A 50 -16.16 -14.43 14.37
N ALA A 51 -15.70 -14.66 15.59
CA ALA A 51 -14.48 -14.04 16.12
C ALA A 51 -13.28 -14.54 15.32
N ALA A 52 -12.94 -13.87 14.21
CA ALA A 52 -11.66 -14.08 13.56
C ALA A 52 -10.57 -13.61 14.53
N GLN A 53 -9.70 -14.51 14.99
CA GLN A 53 -8.56 -14.20 15.85
C GLN A 53 -7.50 -13.31 15.15
N SER A 54 -7.72 -12.99 13.87
CA SER A 54 -6.83 -12.13 13.09
C SER A 54 -7.59 -11.01 12.37
N PRO A 55 -7.05 -9.77 12.37
CA PRO A 55 -7.57 -8.63 11.63
C PRO A 55 -7.62 -8.80 10.10
N TYR A 56 -7.06 -9.88 9.54
CA TYR A 56 -7.04 -10.15 8.10
C TYR A 56 -7.73 -11.49 7.75
N GLY A 57 -8.68 -11.89 8.59
CA GLY A 57 -9.42 -13.14 8.51
C GLY A 57 -8.65 -14.32 9.08
N ASP A 58 -9.36 -15.31 9.60
CA ASP A 58 -8.75 -16.55 10.09
C ASP A 58 -8.31 -17.43 8.90
N ALA A 59 -7.15 -18.09 8.99
CA ALA A 59 -6.65 -18.96 7.92
C ALA A 59 -6.76 -20.41 8.35
N THR A 60 -7.74 -21.14 7.84
CA THR A 60 -7.70 -22.60 7.84
C THR A 60 -7.96 -23.12 6.43
N VAL A 61 -6.99 -22.95 5.53
CA VAL A 61 -6.87 -23.84 4.36
C VAL A 61 -5.93 -25.02 4.68
N VAL A 62 -5.12 -24.90 5.74
CA VAL A 62 -4.39 -26.01 6.37
C VAL A 62 -4.76 -26.01 7.85
N PRO A 63 -5.22 -27.12 8.44
CA PRO A 63 -5.48 -27.18 9.87
C PRO A 63 -4.22 -26.79 10.65
N LEU A 64 -4.33 -25.80 11.56
CA LEU A 64 -3.26 -25.33 12.44
C LEU A 64 -2.37 -26.44 13.07
N PRO A 65 -2.89 -27.65 13.40
CA PRO A 65 -2.07 -28.74 13.92
C PRO A 65 -1.03 -29.31 12.93
N GLN A 66 -1.24 -29.13 11.62
CA GLN A 66 -0.36 -29.65 10.57
C GLN A 66 0.77 -28.68 10.19
N LEU A 67 0.71 -27.43 10.67
CA LEU A 67 1.80 -26.49 10.48
C LEU A 67 2.96 -26.84 11.42
N PRO A 68 4.21 -26.83 10.92
CA PRO A 68 5.39 -26.95 11.77
C PRO A 68 5.38 -25.97 12.95
N SER A 69 5.98 -26.36 14.08
CA SER A 69 6.00 -25.58 15.33
C SER A 69 6.45 -24.12 15.16
N TYR A 70 7.31 -23.84 14.18
CA TYR A 70 7.80 -22.50 13.91
C TYR A 70 6.74 -21.50 13.40
N TRP A 71 5.58 -21.97 12.93
CA TRP A 71 4.44 -21.14 12.49
C TRP A 71 3.38 -20.91 13.57
N ARG A 72 3.46 -21.60 14.71
CA ARG A 72 2.39 -21.62 15.72
C ARG A 72 2.50 -20.52 16.78
N ASP A 73 3.70 -20.01 17.01
CA ASP A 73 3.99 -19.04 18.09
C ASP A 73 4.52 -17.70 17.52
N PRO A 74 3.64 -16.76 17.12
CA PRO A 74 4.05 -15.42 16.72
C PRO A 74 4.49 -14.57 17.93
N PRO A 75 5.36 -13.55 17.73
CA PRO A 75 5.64 -12.52 18.75
C PRO A 75 4.36 -11.83 19.23
N LEU A 76 4.35 -11.35 20.49
CA LEU A 76 3.25 -10.55 21.03
C LEU A 76 2.95 -9.34 20.12
N GLY A 77 1.72 -9.26 19.58
CA GLY A 77 1.30 -8.23 18.62
C GLY A 77 1.38 -8.65 17.14
N ALA A 78 1.83 -9.87 16.86
CA ALA A 78 1.92 -10.47 15.53
C ALA A 78 0.94 -11.63 15.34
N ASP A 79 -0.20 -11.58 16.06
CA ASP A 79 -1.35 -12.50 16.05
C ASP A 79 -1.99 -12.63 14.65
N ASN A 80 -1.46 -11.89 13.66
CA ASN A 80 -1.89 -11.91 12.28
C ASN A 80 -1.10 -12.90 11.41
N ASN A 81 -1.81 -13.86 10.83
CA ASN A 81 -1.21 -14.81 9.89
C ASN A 81 -1.01 -14.21 8.48
N THR A 82 -1.21 -12.90 8.29
CA THR A 82 -1.17 -12.22 6.97
C THR A 82 0.14 -12.40 6.24
N ARG A 83 1.28 -12.23 6.93
CA ARG A 83 2.61 -12.47 6.34
C ARG A 83 2.78 -13.93 5.88
N LEU A 84 2.14 -14.88 6.57
CA LEU A 84 2.14 -16.30 6.22
C LEU A 84 1.17 -16.57 5.05
N LYS A 85 -0.02 -15.96 5.07
CA LYS A 85 -1.01 -16.00 3.97
C LYS A 85 -0.38 -15.51 2.67
N ILE A 86 0.25 -14.34 2.69
CA ILE A 86 0.93 -13.74 1.55
C ILE A 86 2.07 -14.65 1.07
N LEU A 87 2.94 -15.13 1.98
CA LEU A 87 4.02 -16.04 1.57
C LEU A 87 3.51 -17.34 0.96
N SER A 88 2.47 -17.93 1.56
CA SER A 88 1.85 -19.16 1.08
C SER A 88 1.17 -18.95 -0.26
N SER A 89 0.47 -17.83 -0.46
CA SER A 89 -0.21 -17.55 -1.73
C SER A 89 0.81 -17.37 -2.85
N LEU A 90 1.83 -16.54 -2.62
CA LEU A 90 2.91 -16.31 -3.58
C LEU A 90 3.65 -17.60 -3.99
N SER A 91 3.68 -18.60 -3.10
CA SER A 91 4.40 -19.85 -3.34
C SER A 91 3.51 -20.96 -3.92
N LEU A 92 2.20 -20.92 -3.67
CA LEU A 92 1.31 -22.07 -3.91
C LEU A 92 0.19 -21.80 -4.91
N THR A 93 -0.03 -20.55 -5.34
CA THR A 93 -1.11 -20.26 -6.30
C THR A 93 -0.58 -19.88 -7.69
N PRO A 94 -1.28 -20.27 -8.77
CA PRO A 94 -0.90 -19.90 -10.13
C PRO A 94 -0.80 -18.38 -10.35
N GLU A 95 -1.56 -17.58 -9.59
CA GLU A 95 -1.57 -16.12 -9.69
C GLU A 95 -0.29 -15.47 -9.17
N GLY A 96 0.39 -16.13 -8.22
CA GLY A 96 1.63 -15.65 -7.61
C GLY A 96 2.90 -16.27 -8.16
N VAL A 97 2.84 -17.49 -8.70
CA VAL A 97 4.03 -18.18 -9.23
C VAL A 97 4.56 -17.45 -10.47
N GLY A 98 5.75 -16.86 -10.33
CA GLY A 98 6.48 -16.20 -11.42
C GLY A 98 6.04 -14.77 -11.73
N ALA A 99 5.04 -14.22 -11.03
CA ALA A 99 4.64 -12.83 -11.15
C ALA A 99 5.49 -11.91 -10.26
N GLN A 100 5.62 -10.64 -10.64
CA GLN A 100 6.10 -9.60 -9.74
C GLN A 100 5.18 -9.48 -8.51
N TYR A 101 5.72 -9.03 -7.38
CA TYR A 101 5.03 -9.05 -6.10
C TYR A 101 3.74 -8.20 -6.11
N ASP A 102 3.85 -6.97 -6.60
CA ASP A 102 2.74 -6.03 -6.82
C ASP A 102 1.64 -6.64 -7.71
N VAL A 103 2.01 -7.29 -8.81
CA VAL A 103 1.11 -7.97 -9.74
C VAL A 103 0.37 -9.13 -9.06
N ALA A 104 1.09 -9.95 -8.30
CA ALA A 104 0.49 -11.06 -7.57
C ALA A 104 -0.52 -10.57 -6.52
N ILE A 105 -0.16 -9.56 -5.73
CA ILE A 105 -1.05 -8.95 -4.74
C ILE A 105 -2.29 -8.33 -5.41
N SER A 106 -2.11 -7.61 -6.52
CA SER A 106 -3.22 -7.05 -7.30
C SER A 106 -4.21 -8.12 -7.76
N ARG A 107 -3.71 -9.25 -8.30
CA ARG A 107 -4.55 -10.39 -8.71
C ARG A 107 -5.32 -10.99 -7.53
N TYR A 108 -4.67 -11.13 -6.37
CA TYR A 108 -5.33 -11.62 -5.16
C TYR A 108 -6.45 -10.70 -4.66
N CYS A 109 -6.32 -9.40 -4.85
CA CYS A 109 -7.40 -8.47 -4.56
C CYS A 109 -8.55 -8.60 -5.56
N GLN A 110 -8.24 -8.70 -6.85
CA GLN A 110 -9.24 -8.77 -7.92
C GLN A 110 -10.07 -10.05 -7.91
N ASN A 111 -9.45 -11.20 -7.58
CA ASN A 111 -10.13 -12.50 -7.54
C ASN A 111 -10.78 -12.79 -6.17
N GLY A 112 -10.69 -11.87 -5.21
CA GLY A 112 -11.29 -12.01 -3.88
C GLY A 112 -10.54 -12.94 -2.93
N TRP A 113 -9.33 -13.39 -3.28
CA TRP A 113 -8.48 -14.19 -2.39
C TRP A 113 -8.04 -13.38 -1.16
N LEU A 114 -7.77 -12.08 -1.35
CA LEU A 114 -7.56 -11.11 -0.29
C LEU A 114 -8.69 -10.08 -0.29
N LYS A 115 -9.15 -9.73 0.92
CA LYS A 115 -9.97 -8.53 1.11
C LYS A 115 -9.06 -7.32 1.17
N CYS A 116 -9.07 -6.52 0.12
CA CYS A 116 -8.18 -5.37 -0.02
C CYS A 116 -8.94 -4.05 0.18
N ILE A 117 -8.28 -3.12 0.87
CA ILE A 117 -8.68 -1.72 1.00
C ILE A 117 -7.51 -0.87 0.51
N ALA A 118 -7.81 0.25 -0.14
CA ALA A 118 -6.80 1.16 -0.66
C ALA A 118 -7.17 2.61 -0.32
N PRO A 119 -6.20 3.47 0.00
CA PRO A 119 -6.43 4.90 0.14
C PRO A 119 -6.74 5.52 -1.23
N PHE A 120 -7.60 6.53 -1.24
CA PHE A 120 -7.76 7.45 -2.37
C PHE A 120 -7.82 8.89 -1.84
N PRO A 121 -7.04 9.85 -2.39
CA PRO A 121 -5.96 9.66 -3.36
C PRO A 121 -4.83 8.75 -2.85
N SER A 122 -3.92 8.30 -3.73
CA SER A 122 -2.85 7.41 -3.31
C SER A 122 -1.85 8.15 -2.42
N MET A 123 -1.43 7.51 -1.31
CA MET A 123 -0.40 8.06 -0.41
C MET A 123 1.03 7.81 -0.94
N ILE A 124 1.19 6.75 -1.72
CA ILE A 124 2.46 6.28 -2.30
C ILE A 124 2.23 6.09 -3.79
N GLY A 125 3.10 6.68 -4.59
CA GLY A 125 3.01 6.75 -6.03
C GLY A 125 4.25 6.21 -6.71
N MET A 126 4.32 6.44 -8.01
CA MET A 126 5.49 6.13 -8.84
C MET A 126 6.20 7.43 -9.23
N TRP A 127 7.52 7.42 -9.16
CA TRP A 127 8.37 8.48 -9.67
C TRP A 127 8.89 8.12 -11.06
N ARG A 128 8.54 8.92 -12.07
CA ARG A 128 9.13 8.78 -13.40
C ARG A 128 10.18 9.87 -13.64
N PRO A 129 11.48 9.55 -13.65
CA PRO A 129 12.51 10.54 -13.90
C PRO A 129 12.51 11.00 -15.37
N ALA A 130 12.91 12.26 -15.61
CA ALA A 130 13.22 12.73 -16.96
C ALA A 130 14.43 12.00 -17.56
N GLY A 131 14.43 11.85 -18.88
CA GLY A 131 15.46 11.19 -19.66
C GLY A 131 15.01 9.85 -20.27
N PRO A 132 15.95 8.95 -20.59
CA PRO A 132 15.62 7.66 -21.18
C PRO A 132 14.64 6.86 -20.32
N LYS A 133 13.63 6.26 -20.94
CA LYS A 133 12.62 5.42 -20.24
C LYS A 133 13.24 4.28 -19.44
N SER A 134 14.38 3.75 -19.87
CA SER A 134 15.17 2.73 -19.15
C SER A 134 15.63 3.17 -17.75
N ARG A 135 15.52 4.46 -17.41
CA ARG A 135 15.80 4.97 -16.06
C ARG A 135 14.64 4.77 -15.07
N GLY A 136 13.42 4.55 -15.58
CA GLY A 136 12.21 4.43 -14.77
C GLY A 136 11.61 3.03 -14.72
N SER A 137 12.13 2.07 -15.49
CA SER A 137 11.76 0.66 -15.39
C SER A 137 12.89 -0.21 -15.92
N ASP A 138 13.23 -1.27 -15.19
CA ASP A 138 14.24 -2.27 -15.56
C ASP A 138 13.62 -3.56 -16.15
N ILE A 139 12.29 -3.65 -16.20
CA ILE A 139 11.55 -4.85 -16.61
C ILE A 139 11.38 -4.93 -18.14
N HIS A 140 11.32 -3.78 -18.82
CA HIS A 140 11.20 -3.71 -20.27
C HIS A 140 12.25 -2.77 -20.84
N SER A 141 12.95 -3.21 -21.91
CA SER A 141 13.77 -2.33 -22.73
C SER A 141 12.85 -1.46 -23.59
N GLU A 142 12.16 -0.52 -22.96
CA GLU A 142 11.41 0.49 -23.67
C GLU A 142 12.37 1.56 -24.19
N ASP A 143 12.53 1.60 -25.51
CA ASP A 143 13.11 2.74 -26.17
C ASP A 143 12.17 3.93 -26.05
N GLY A 144 12.72 5.08 -25.64
CA GLY A 144 11.95 6.32 -25.55
C GLY A 144 12.51 7.29 -24.53
N TRP A 145 11.86 8.45 -24.48
CA TRP A 145 12.29 9.58 -23.68
C TRP A 145 11.12 10.15 -22.88
N VAL A 146 11.39 10.47 -21.63
CA VAL A 146 10.51 11.21 -20.73
C VAL A 146 11.03 12.64 -20.69
N GLU A 147 10.28 13.58 -21.28
CA GLU A 147 10.71 14.98 -21.34
C GLU A 147 10.81 15.61 -19.95
N GLU A 148 9.81 15.34 -19.11
CA GLU A 148 9.70 15.95 -17.79
C GLU A 148 9.46 14.88 -16.71
N ALA A 149 10.14 15.05 -15.58
CA ALA A 149 9.98 14.14 -14.46
C ALA A 149 8.55 14.25 -13.92
N THR A 150 7.85 13.12 -13.88
CA THR A 150 6.42 13.07 -13.62
C THR A 150 6.14 12.15 -12.43
N PRO A 151 5.69 12.67 -11.28
CA PRO A 151 5.14 11.84 -10.22
C PRO A 151 3.74 11.33 -10.60
N ILE A 152 3.37 10.14 -10.14
CA ILE A 152 2.08 9.51 -10.43
C ILE A 152 1.42 9.05 -9.15
N GLY A 153 0.18 9.51 -8.90
CA GLY A 153 -0.71 8.99 -7.87
C GLY A 153 -0.74 9.77 -6.56
N SER A 154 0.35 10.42 -6.15
CA SER A 154 0.39 11.29 -4.95
C SER A 154 0.02 12.74 -5.26
N VAL A 155 -0.77 13.38 -4.39
CA VAL A 155 -1.20 14.78 -4.59
C VAL A 155 -0.05 15.75 -4.37
N TYR A 156 0.66 15.66 -3.25
CA TYR A 156 1.81 16.51 -2.93
C TYR A 156 3.09 15.66 -2.92
N SER A 157 3.53 15.24 -4.10
CA SER A 157 4.72 14.40 -4.29
C SER A 157 5.97 14.99 -3.61
N THR A 158 6.70 14.13 -2.89
CA THR A 158 7.98 14.49 -2.26
C THR A 158 9.04 14.75 -3.32
N MET A 159 9.16 13.89 -4.32
CA MET A 159 10.16 14.05 -5.38
C MET A 159 9.90 15.28 -6.27
N TYR A 160 8.64 15.59 -6.57
CA TYR A 160 8.25 16.82 -7.27
C TYR A 160 8.65 18.07 -6.50
N ASN A 161 8.51 18.03 -5.17
CA ASN A 161 8.84 19.14 -4.28
C ASN A 161 10.28 19.11 -3.74
N VAL A 162 11.12 18.16 -4.15
CA VAL A 162 12.43 17.91 -3.52
C VAL A 162 13.31 19.15 -3.48
N ARG A 163 13.31 19.96 -4.54
CA ARG A 163 14.10 21.21 -4.59
C ARG A 163 13.60 22.24 -3.57
N ARG A 164 12.28 22.34 -3.37
CA ARG A 164 11.68 23.26 -2.40
C ARG A 164 12.03 22.83 -0.98
N LEU A 165 11.88 21.53 -0.70
CA LEU A 165 12.22 20.93 0.58
C LEU A 165 13.70 21.10 0.93
N LEU A 166 14.61 20.82 -0.01
CA LEU A 166 16.05 20.96 0.19
C LEU A 166 16.51 22.42 0.35
N THR A 167 15.77 23.38 -0.19
CA THR A 167 16.06 24.82 -0.05
C THR A 167 15.37 25.45 1.16
N GLY A 168 14.71 24.66 2.00
CA GLY A 168 14.04 25.13 3.22
C GLY A 168 12.79 25.96 2.96
N LYS A 169 12.16 25.83 1.79
CA LYS A 169 10.83 26.41 1.55
C LYS A 169 9.81 25.71 2.44
N LEU A 170 8.94 26.49 3.07
CA LEU A 170 7.89 25.98 3.94
C LEU A 170 6.72 25.36 3.16
N THR A 171 6.56 25.74 1.89
CA THR A 171 5.41 25.33 1.07
C THR A 171 5.78 24.35 -0.04
N VAL A 172 4.80 23.53 -0.43
CA VAL A 172 4.87 22.53 -1.49
C VAL A 172 3.75 22.75 -2.51
N TYR A 173 3.98 22.30 -3.74
CA TYR A 173 2.98 22.31 -4.80
C TYR A 173 2.33 20.94 -4.98
N ALA A 174 1.05 20.96 -5.33
CA ALA A 174 0.34 19.81 -5.84
C ALA A 174 0.88 19.42 -7.22
N VAL A 175 0.78 18.13 -7.54
CA VAL A 175 1.14 17.57 -8.86
C VAL A 175 0.11 17.96 -9.92
N THR A 176 -1.18 17.97 -9.56
CA THR A 176 -2.29 18.37 -10.43
C THR A 176 -3.12 19.45 -9.74
N ASP A 177 -3.58 20.42 -10.52
CA ASP A 177 -4.38 21.54 -10.01
C ASP A 177 -5.86 21.16 -9.82
N ASP A 178 -6.34 20.20 -10.62
CA ASP A 178 -7.76 19.85 -10.70
C ASP A 178 -8.23 18.95 -9.55
N ASP A 179 -7.32 18.15 -8.97
CA ASP A 179 -7.65 17.15 -7.94
C ASP A 179 -7.18 17.55 -6.53
N ALA A 180 -6.48 18.68 -6.39
CA ALA A 180 -5.94 19.15 -5.12
C ALA A 180 -6.85 20.17 -4.44
N VAL A 181 -6.93 20.10 -3.12
CA VAL A 181 -7.67 21.10 -2.30
C VAL A 181 -7.07 22.51 -2.49
N ALA A 182 -5.76 22.59 -2.65
CA ALA A 182 -5.05 23.81 -2.98
C ALA A 182 -3.79 23.47 -3.79
N HIS A 183 -3.44 24.31 -4.76
CA HIS A 183 -2.22 24.14 -5.52
C HIS A 183 -0.96 24.26 -4.65
N GLU A 184 -0.92 25.19 -3.70
CA GLU A 184 0.21 25.40 -2.79
C GLU A 184 -0.24 25.30 -1.34
N ILE A 185 0.46 24.51 -0.52
CA ILE A 185 0.18 24.34 0.91
C ILE A 185 1.46 24.42 1.76
N ASP A 186 1.31 24.71 3.05
CA ASP A 186 2.32 24.39 4.08
C ASP A 186 1.95 23.04 4.74
N PRO A 187 2.75 21.97 4.55
CA PRO A 187 2.47 20.65 5.15
C PRO A 187 2.39 20.67 6.68
N ALA A 188 3.04 21.62 7.35
CA ALA A 188 2.97 21.75 8.80
C ALA A 188 1.58 22.25 9.23
N GLN A 189 0.94 23.10 8.42
CA GLN A 189 -0.36 23.69 8.68
C GLN A 189 -1.53 22.91 8.07
N LEU A 190 -1.25 21.93 7.19
CA LEU A 190 -2.29 21.10 6.60
C LEU A 190 -2.96 20.22 7.66
N GLU A 191 -4.27 20.44 7.83
CA GLU A 191 -5.19 19.51 8.48
C GLU A 191 -5.74 18.54 7.42
N LEU A 192 -5.58 17.24 7.64
CA LEU A 192 -6.12 16.25 6.72
C LEU A 192 -7.64 16.15 6.91
N PRO A 193 -8.43 16.14 5.81
CA PRO A 193 -9.86 15.94 5.91
C PRO A 193 -10.19 14.55 6.44
N GLU A 194 -11.37 14.41 7.05
CA GLU A 194 -11.90 13.09 7.41
C GLU A 194 -12.15 12.26 6.14
N GLY A 195 -11.64 11.04 6.14
CA GLY A 195 -11.85 10.08 5.06
C GLY A 195 -13.21 9.40 5.16
N ARG A 196 -13.76 8.99 4.02
CA ARG A 196 -14.95 8.11 3.94
C ARG A 196 -14.56 6.77 3.33
N LEU A 197 -15.23 5.70 3.74
CA LEU A 197 -15.11 4.42 3.05
C LEU A 197 -16.06 4.40 1.86
N GLN A 198 -15.52 4.09 0.68
CA GLN A 198 -16.28 3.90 -0.54
C GLN A 198 -16.02 2.52 -1.13
N VAL A 199 -17.03 1.96 -1.79
CA VAL A 199 -16.90 0.75 -2.62
C VAL A 199 -17.17 1.10 -4.07
N ILE A 200 -16.32 0.58 -4.94
CA ILE A 200 -16.49 0.65 -6.39
C ILE A 200 -17.24 -0.61 -6.84
N ASN A 201 -18.31 -0.43 -7.60
CA ASN A 201 -18.95 -1.52 -8.35
C ASN A 201 -19.15 -1.10 -9.82
N ALA A 202 -19.83 -1.94 -10.61
CA ALA A 202 -20.06 -1.70 -12.03
C ALA A 202 -20.81 -0.38 -12.36
N THR A 203 -21.52 0.20 -11.39
CA THR A 203 -22.35 1.40 -11.56
C THR A 203 -21.77 2.65 -10.90
N GLY A 204 -20.62 2.54 -10.21
CA GLY A 204 -19.90 3.70 -9.67
C GLY A 204 -19.33 3.51 -8.26
N LEU A 205 -19.03 4.64 -7.61
CA LEU A 205 -18.56 4.74 -6.22
C LEU A 205 -19.73 4.93 -5.26
N TYR A 206 -19.76 4.15 -4.17
CA TYR A 206 -20.82 4.19 -3.16
C TYR A 206 -20.22 4.34 -1.76
N ASP A 207 -20.72 5.31 -1.00
CA ASP A 207 -20.37 5.47 0.41
C ASP A 207 -20.88 4.26 1.22
N ILE A 208 -20.03 3.69 2.06
CA ILE A 208 -20.46 2.79 3.13
C ILE A 208 -20.66 3.62 4.38
N THR A 209 -21.92 3.78 4.78
CA THR A 209 -22.31 4.27 6.10
C THR A 209 -22.38 3.11 7.08
N PHE A 210 -21.79 3.27 8.26
CA PHE A 210 -21.86 2.32 9.38
C PHE A 210 -22.87 2.77 10.42
#